data_AF-A0A9E4CUP6-F1
#
_entry.id   AF-A0A9E4CUP6-F1
#
_cell.length_a   1.000
_cell.length_b   1.000
_cell.length_c   1.000
_cell.angle_alpha   90.00
_cell.angle_beta   90.00
_cell.angle_gamma   90.00
#
_symmetry.space_group_name_H-M   'P 1'
#
loop_
_entity.id
_entity.type
_entity.pdbx_description
1 polymer ?
#
loop_
_entity_poly.entity_id
_entity_poly.type
_entity_poly.pdbx_seq_one_letter_code
_entity_poly.pdbx_strand_id
1 'polypeptide(L)' 'HSIVLVRGGRVRDLPGVRYKIIRGALDAAGVKNRKQARSRYGAKAQK' A
#
# COMPACT_ATOMS: atom_id res chain seq x y z
N HIS A 1 12.34 14.18 1.54
CA HIS A 1 10.91 14.05 1.21
C HIS A 1 10.74 12.87 0.28
N SER A 2 9.81 11.96 0.58
CA SER A 2 9.57 10.78 -0.25
C SER A 2 8.40 11.02 -1.19
N ILE A 3 8.51 10.53 -2.41
CA ILE A 3 7.45 10.59 -3.42
C ILE A 3 6.69 9.27 -3.35
N VAL A 4 5.37 9.35 -3.20
CA VAL A 4 4.51 8.17 -3.05
C VAL A 4 3.32 8.25 -3.99
N LEU A 5 2.85 7.07 -4.44
CA LEU A 5 1.68 6.97 -5.29
C LEU A 5 0.43 6.76 -4.44
N VAL A 6 -0.63 7.51 -4.74
CA VAL A 6 -1.87 7.52 -3.97
C VAL A 6 -3.02 7.00 -4.83
N ARG A 7 -3.92 6.20 -4.23
CA ARG A 7 -5.19 5.76 -4.83
C ARG A 7 -6.39 6.18 -3.99
N GLY A 8 -7.56 6.21 -4.64
CA GLY A 8 -8.84 6.37 -3.96
C GLY A 8 -9.11 5.25 -2.96
N GLY A 9 -9.66 5.62 -1.80
CA GLY A 9 -10.14 4.67 -0.80
C GLY A 9 -10.29 5.32 0.57
N ARG A 10 -11.54 5.58 0.98
CA ARG A 10 -11.84 6.09 2.31
C ARG A 10 -11.46 5.07 3.39
N VAL A 11 -10.85 5.55 4.47
CA VAL A 11 -10.75 4.81 5.73
C VAL A 11 -12.01 5.11 6.53
N ARG A 12 -12.79 4.07 6.86
CA ARG A 12 -14.10 4.26 7.51
C ARG A 12 -13.96 4.88 8.90
N ASP A 13 -12.90 4.49 9.60
CA ASP A 13 -12.70 4.81 11.01
C ASP A 13 -12.18 6.24 11.24
N LEU A 14 -11.67 6.89 10.20
CA LEU A 14 -11.02 8.20 10.32
C LEU A 14 -11.70 9.25 9.42
N PRO A 15 -12.32 10.29 10.01
CA PRO A 15 -12.82 11.42 9.23
C PRO A 15 -11.65 12.19 8.60
N GLY A 16 -11.81 12.58 7.33
CA GLY A 16 -10.78 13.30 6.57
C GLY A 16 -9.80 12.41 5.78
N VAL A 17 -9.64 11.13 6.13
CA VAL A 17 -8.73 10.22 5.42
C VAL A 17 -9.43 9.54 4.25
N ARG A 18 -9.30 10.14 3.05
CA ARG A 18 -10.01 9.71 1.82
C ARG A 18 -9.18 8.89 0.85
N TYR A 19 -7.87 8.78 1.09
CA TYR A 19 -6.94 8.15 0.17
C TYR A 19 -6.04 7.13 0.85
N LYS A 20 -5.50 6.20 0.05
CA LYS A 20 -4.56 5.16 0.50
C LYS A 20 -3.31 5.20 -0.36
N ILE A 21 -2.17 4.93 0.27
CA ILE A 21 -0.88 4.82 -0.42
C ILE A 21 -0.80 3.45 -1.09
N ILE A 22 -0.35 3.40 -2.34
CA ILE A 22 -0.01 2.15 -3.04
C ILE A 22 1.35 1.68 -2.51
N ARG A 23 1.39 0.43 -2.01
CA ARG A 23 2.61 -0.18 -1.49
C ARG A 23 3.35 -0.93 -2.59
N GLY A 24 4.68 -0.85 -2.60
CA GLY A 24 5.53 -1.41 -3.65
C GLY A 24 5.65 -0.52 -4.89
N ALA A 25 5.33 0.77 -4.78
CA ALA A 25 5.45 1.76 -5.86
C ALA A 25 6.15 3.04 -5.35
N LEU A 26 6.99 3.63 -6.19
CA LEU A 26 7.88 4.76 -5.81
C LEU A 26 8.64 4.45 -4.52
N ASP A 27 8.74 5.40 -3.59
CA ASP A 27 9.52 5.25 -2.36
C ASP A 27 8.83 4.39 -1.29
N ALA A 28 7.57 3.96 -1.52
CA ALA A 28 6.81 3.18 -0.56
C ALA A 28 7.09 1.67 -0.69
N ALA A 29 7.95 1.13 0.17
CA ALA A 29 8.29 -0.29 0.19
C ALA A 29 7.08 -1.23 0.47
N GLY A 30 7.13 -2.44 -0.09
CA GLY A 30 6.16 -3.50 0.15
C GLY A 30 6.27 -4.11 1.56
N VAL A 31 5.25 -4.86 1.97
CA VAL A 31 5.24 -5.57 3.27
C VAL A 31 5.97 -6.90 3.13
N LYS A 32 7.02 -7.11 3.95
CA LYS A 32 7.77 -8.38 3.99
C LYS A 32 6.90 -9.51 4.58
N ASN A 33 7.14 -10.75 4.15
CA ASN A 33 6.52 -11.97 4.68
C ASN A 33 4.98 -12.05 4.62
N ARG A 34 4.32 -11.17 3.86
CA ARG A 34 2.88 -11.28 3.59
C ARG A 34 2.66 -12.46 2.65
N LYS A 35 1.96 -13.51 3.12
CA LYS A 35 1.67 -14.72 2.32
C LYS A 35 0.34 -14.64 1.55
N GLN A 36 -0.65 -13.92 2.07
CA GLN A 36 -1.98 -13.75 1.46
C GLN A 36 -2.24 -12.30 1.03
N ALA A 37 -3.05 -12.09 -0.03
CA ALA A 37 -3.35 -10.77 -0.60
C ALA A 37 -2.10 -9.93 -0.94
N ARG A 38 -1.03 -10.62 -1.37
CA ARG A 38 0.32 -10.07 -1.57
C ARG A 38 0.38 -8.89 -2.54
N SER A 39 -0.43 -8.95 -3.60
CA SER A 39 -0.52 -7.92 -4.63
C SER A 39 -0.92 -6.54 -4.10
N ARG A 40 -1.77 -6.48 -3.06
CA ARG A 40 -2.21 -5.22 -2.46
C ARG A 40 -1.14 -4.52 -1.63
N TYR A 41 -0.16 -5.29 -1.15
CA TYR A 41 0.84 -4.84 -0.19
C TYR A 41 2.25 -4.79 -0.79
N GLY A 42 2.38 -4.95 -2.11
CA GLY A 42 3.69 -4.93 -2.79
C GLY A 42 4.59 -6.11 -2.41
N ALA A 43 4.01 -7.23 -1.96
CA ALA A 43 4.77 -8.43 -1.66
C ALA A 43 4.87 -9.30 -2.92
N LYS A 44 6.09 -9.62 -3.36
CA LYS A 44 6.30 -10.50 -4.51
C LYS A 44 5.94 -11.95 -4.16
N ALA A 45 5.61 -12.73 -5.18
CA ALA A 45 5.50 -14.17 -5.02
C ALA A 45 6.88 -14.74 -4.74
N GLN A 46 7.03 -15.40 -3.60
CA GLN A 46 8.19 -16.23 -3.31
C GLN A 46 8.07 -17.45 -4.22
N LYS A 47 9.02 -17.59 -5.15
CA LYS A 47 9.20 -18.81 -5.95
C LYS A 47 9.90 -19.85 -5.10
#